data_AF-A0AAE3IZ57-F1
#
_entry.id   AF-A0AAE3IZ57-F1
#
_cell.length_a   1.000
_cell.length_b   1.000
_cell.length_c   1.000
_cell.angle_alpha   90.00
_cell.angle_beta   90.00
_cell.angle_gamma   90.00
#
_symmetry.space_group_name_H-M   'P 1'
#
loop_
_entity.id
_entity.type
_entity.pdbx_description
1 polymer ?
#
loop_
_entity_poly.entity_id
_entity_poly.type
_entity_poly.pdbx_seq_one_letter_code
_entity_poly.pdbx_strand_id
1 'polypeptide(L)'
;MALTMDMDSKKAELLLRAALLDDASNVGERLAALGADISVDDDGDAWIALDMDLWPEDKTSPEAETIAKMLWLDVEWVSTVGTFPFAWPGLSEYSDKTTAYFKMVLDAYGGQGPNKDER
;
A
#
# COMPACT_ATOMS: atom_id res chain seq x y z
N MET A 1 27.05 19.08 -12.81
CA MET A 1 26.09 19.71 -11.86
C MET A 1 25.58 18.59 -10.98
N ALA A 2 25.90 18.60 -9.68
CA ALA A 2 25.24 17.70 -8.74
C ALA A 2 23.86 18.29 -8.44
N LEU A 3 22.81 17.53 -8.68
CA LEU A 3 21.46 17.88 -8.21
C LEU A 3 21.50 17.80 -6.69
N THR A 4 21.22 18.91 -6.02
CA THR A 4 21.01 18.94 -4.57
C THR A 4 19.57 18.51 -4.34
N MET A 5 19.38 17.31 -3.81
CA MET A 5 18.05 16.78 -3.49
C MET A 5 17.72 17.16 -2.06
N ASP A 6 16.77 18.08 -1.91
CA ASP A 6 16.15 18.40 -0.63
C ASP A 6 15.24 17.23 -0.25
N MET A 7 15.66 16.42 0.72
CA MET A 7 14.88 15.28 1.21
C MET A 7 14.08 15.74 2.42
N ASP A 8 12.76 15.57 2.37
CA ASP A 8 11.84 15.78 3.49
C ASP A 8 11.11 14.46 3.80
N SER A 9 10.49 14.37 4.97
CA SER A 9 9.77 13.18 5.43
C SER A 9 8.69 12.75 4.42
N LYS A 10 7.97 13.68 3.79
CA LYS A 10 6.94 13.38 2.80
C LYS A 10 7.50 12.76 1.52
N LYS A 11 8.66 13.20 1.07
CA LYS A 11 9.37 12.60 -0.08
C LYS A 11 9.86 11.19 0.27
N ALA A 12 10.37 10.98 1.49
CA ALA A 12 10.75 9.66 1.98
C ALA A 12 9.54 8.72 2.06
N GLU A 13 8.43 9.16 2.65
CA GLU A 13 7.15 8.43 2.68
C GLU A 13 6.68 8.06 1.27
N LEU A 14 6.78 8.98 0.30
CA LEU A 14 6.38 8.73 -1.07
C LEU A 14 7.27 7.67 -1.75
N LEU A 15 8.58 7.71 -1.52
CA LEU A 15 9.52 6.73 -2.06
C LEU A 15 9.29 5.34 -1.44
N LEU A 16 9.08 5.26 -0.13
CA LEU A 16 8.72 4.01 0.55
C LEU A 16 7.40 3.44 0.01
N ARG A 17 6.39 4.30 -0.21
CA ARG A 17 5.12 3.88 -0.81
C ARG A 17 5.29 3.37 -2.25
N ALA A 18 6.14 4.02 -3.05
CA ALA A 18 6.44 3.57 -4.40
C ALA A 18 7.14 2.20 -4.39
N ALA A 19 8.09 2.00 -3.48
CA ALA A 19 8.79 0.73 -3.33
C ALA A 19 7.85 -0.41 -2.89
N LEU A 20 6.92 -0.14 -1.97
CA LEU A 20 5.86 -1.09 -1.61
C LEU A 20 4.98 -1.46 -2.82
N LEU A 21 4.73 -0.52 -3.74
CA LEU A 21 3.99 -0.80 -4.97
C LEU A 21 4.76 -1.67 -5.95
N ASP A 22 6.09 -1.54 -6.00
CA ASP A 22 6.94 -2.39 -6.82
C ASP A 22 7.00 -3.84 -6.28
N ASP A 23 6.96 -4.01 -4.95
CA ASP A 23 6.90 -5.32 -4.29
C ASP A 23 5.50 -6.00 -4.37
N ALA A 24 4.47 -5.23 -4.73
CA ALA A 24 3.09 -5.70 -4.81
C ALA A 24 2.83 -6.56 -6.06
N SER A 25 2.46 -7.82 -5.83
CA SER A 25 2.22 -8.87 -6.80
C SER A 25 0.75 -8.96 -7.26
N ASN A 26 -0.19 -8.43 -6.48
CA ASN A 26 -1.63 -8.47 -6.79
C ASN A 26 -2.32 -7.14 -6.48
N VAL A 27 -3.60 -7.01 -6.84
CA VAL A 27 -4.35 -5.76 -6.62
C VAL A 27 -4.54 -5.45 -5.13
N GLY A 28 -4.70 -6.47 -4.28
CA GLY A 28 -4.84 -6.30 -2.83
C GLY A 28 -3.59 -5.68 -2.23
N GLU A 29 -2.43 -6.24 -2.53
CA GLU A 29 -1.15 -5.72 -2.07
C GLU A 29 -0.90 -4.30 -2.58
N ARG A 30 -1.29 -3.98 -3.82
CA ARG A 30 -1.20 -2.60 -4.35
C ARG A 30 -2.12 -1.65 -3.59
N LEU A 31 -3.33 -2.09 -3.23
CA LEU A 31 -4.24 -1.30 -2.41
C LEU A 31 -3.71 -1.12 -0.99
N ALA A 32 -3.09 -2.15 -0.42
CA ALA A 32 -2.42 -2.08 0.87
C ALA A 32 -1.26 -1.09 0.83
N ALA A 33 -0.39 -1.16 -0.19
CA ALA A 33 0.70 -0.22 -0.39
C ALA A 33 0.20 1.22 -0.58
N LEU A 34 -0.84 1.42 -1.39
CA LEU A 34 -1.45 2.75 -1.58
C LEU A 34 -2.05 3.31 -0.29
N GLY A 35 -2.72 2.46 0.48
CA GLY A 35 -3.37 2.81 1.75
C GLY A 35 -2.45 2.75 2.96
N ALA A 36 -1.18 2.36 2.79
CA ALA A 36 -0.22 2.21 3.88
C ALA A 36 -0.07 3.52 4.63
N ASP A 37 -0.18 3.45 5.96
CA ASP A 37 0.15 4.57 6.82
C ASP A 37 1.66 4.58 7.01
N ILE A 38 2.32 5.60 6.49
CA ILE A 38 3.78 5.73 6.50
C ILE A 38 4.09 7.04 7.19
N SER A 39 4.86 6.97 8.28
CA SER A 39 5.37 8.13 8.99
C SER A 39 6.87 8.01 9.10
N VAL A 40 7.59 9.06 8.71
CA VAL A 40 9.04 9.14 8.85
C VAL A 40 9.33 10.27 9.82
N ASP A 41 10.12 9.99 10.85
CA ASP A 41 10.57 10.99 11.81
C ASP A 41 11.96 11.54 11.48
N ASP A 42 12.35 12.59 12.21
CA ASP A 42 13.65 13.24 12.06
C ASP A 42 14.79 12.45 12.75
N ASP A 43 14.46 11.42 13.53
CA ASP A 43 15.41 10.60 14.28
C ASP A 43 15.94 9.42 13.44
N GLY A 44 15.37 9.21 12.25
CA GLY A 44 15.81 8.20 11.30
C GLY A 44 14.96 6.93 11.32
N ASP A 45 13.77 6.98 11.89
CA ASP A 45 12.86 5.84 11.94
C ASP A 45 11.69 6.04 10.96
N ALA A 46 11.30 4.94 10.31
CA ALA A 46 10.16 4.89 9.40
C ALA A 46 9.15 3.86 9.90
N TRP A 47 7.98 4.34 10.28
CA TRP A 47 6.86 3.50 10.68
C TRP A 47 5.98 3.21 9.46
N ILE A 48 5.81 1.93 9.14
CA ILE A 48 4.98 1.47 8.03
C ILE A 48 3.89 0.54 8.59
N ALA A 49 2.64 1.00 8.55
CA ALA A 49 1.48 0.18 8.89
C ALA A 49 0.77 -0.33 7.63
N LEU A 50 0.66 -1.65 7.52
CA LEU A 50 -0.02 -2.34 6.41
C LEU A 50 -1.24 -3.11 6.89
N ASP A 51 -2.27 -3.13 6.05
CA ASP A 51 -3.48 -3.89 6.32
C ASP A 51 -3.23 -5.39 6.10
N MET A 52 -3.32 -6.18 7.17
CA MET A 52 -3.01 -7.62 7.13
C MET A 52 -3.99 -8.43 6.27
N ASP A 53 -5.19 -7.90 5.98
CA ASP A 53 -6.16 -8.54 5.08
C ASP A 53 -5.76 -8.39 3.61
N LEU A 54 -4.87 -7.43 3.29
CA LEU A 54 -4.44 -7.12 1.93
C LEU A 54 -2.95 -7.41 1.69
N TRP A 55 -2.13 -7.35 2.73
CA TRP A 55 -0.70 -7.64 2.70
C TRP A 55 -0.38 -8.77 3.68
N PRO A 56 0.07 -9.95 3.19
CA PRO A 56 0.36 -11.08 4.07
C PRO A 56 1.45 -10.76 5.11
N GLU A 57 1.26 -11.17 6.37
CA GLU A 57 2.22 -10.88 7.45
C GLU A 57 3.61 -11.51 7.25
N ASP A 58 3.68 -12.60 6.47
CA ASP A 58 4.93 -13.29 6.12
C ASP A 58 5.59 -12.72 4.85
N LYS A 59 4.92 -11.79 4.16
CA LYS A 59 5.45 -11.16 2.95
C LYS A 59 6.45 -10.07 3.30
N THR A 60 7.64 -10.23 2.76
CA THR A 60 8.73 -9.24 2.83
C THR A 60 8.64 -8.23 1.69
N SER A 61 9.20 -7.04 1.93
CA SER A 61 9.21 -5.92 0.98
C SER A 61 10.66 -5.50 0.69
N PRO A 62 11.41 -6.26 -0.14
CA PRO A 62 12.83 -6.03 -0.37
C PRO A 62 13.13 -4.68 -1.03
N GLU A 63 12.25 -4.16 -1.89
CA GLU A 63 12.44 -2.83 -2.47
C GLU A 63 12.22 -1.74 -1.42
N ALA A 64 11.19 -1.87 -0.57
CA ALA A 64 10.94 -0.92 0.51
C ALA A 64 12.10 -0.88 1.52
N GLU A 65 12.65 -2.04 1.89
CA GLU A 65 13.85 -2.12 2.73
C GLU A 65 15.08 -1.50 2.06
N THR A 66 15.22 -1.67 0.74
CA THR A 66 16.35 -1.13 -0.01
C THR A 66 16.29 0.40 -0.03
N ILE A 67 15.11 0.97 -0.29
CA ILE A 67 14.90 2.41 -0.23
C ILE A 67 15.12 2.94 1.18
N ALA A 68 14.61 2.28 2.22
CA ALA A 68 14.84 2.70 3.60
C ALA A 68 16.34 2.76 3.93
N LYS A 69 17.11 1.74 3.56
CA LYS A 69 18.58 1.72 3.72
C LYS A 69 19.28 2.84 2.95
N MET A 70 18.80 3.18 1.74
CA MET A 70 19.33 4.31 0.97
C MET A 70 19.01 5.67 1.61
N LEU A 71 17.93 5.74 2.38
CA LEU A 71 17.51 6.92 3.13
C LEU A 71 18.06 6.95 4.57
N TRP A 72 18.86 5.94 4.96
CA TRP A 72 19.35 5.74 6.33
C TRP A 72 18.23 5.65 7.36
N LEU A 73 17.11 5.03 6.98
CA LEU A 73 15.95 4.81 7.83
C LEU A 73 15.92 3.37 8.36
N ASP A 74 15.62 3.22 9.64
CA ASP A 74 15.24 1.94 10.22
C ASP A 74 13.71 1.78 10.12
N VAL A 75 13.27 0.67 9.52
CA VAL A 75 11.83 0.44 9.26
C VAL A 75 11.22 -0.39 10.37
N GLU A 76 10.20 0.19 11.01
CA GLU A 76 9.29 -0.53 11.90
C GLU A 76 8.02 -0.93 11.15
N TRP A 77 7.78 -2.23 11.07
CA TRP A 77 6.61 -2.81 10.41
C TRP A 77 5.49 -3.04 11.43
N VAL A 78 4.30 -2.53 11.10
CA VAL A 78 3.11 -2.69 11.93
C VAL A 78 1.99 -3.31 11.10
N SER A 79 1.34 -4.34 11.65
CA SER A 79 0.09 -4.86 11.08
C SER A 79 -1.08 -4.07 11.65
N THR A 80 -1.94 -3.56 10.78
CA THR A 80 -3.24 -3.00 11.15
C THR A 80 -4.37 -3.86 10.58
N VAL A 81 -5.52 -3.81 11.24
CA VAL A 81 -6.76 -4.41 10.75
C VAL A 81 -7.68 -3.26 10.38
N GLY A 82 -7.84 -3.01 9.08
CA GLY A 82 -8.68 -1.94 8.56
C GLY A 82 -9.98 -2.49 7.97
N THR A 83 -11.08 -1.76 8.14
CA THR A 83 -12.27 -1.96 7.29
C THR A 83 -12.00 -1.33 5.93
N PHE A 84 -11.17 -1.97 5.09
CA PHE A 84 -11.11 -1.57 3.69
C PHE A 84 -12.50 -1.82 3.08
N PRO A 85 -13.20 -0.80 2.54
CA PRO A 85 -14.59 -0.93 2.09
C PRO A 85 -14.78 -1.88 0.91
N PHE A 86 -13.68 -2.42 0.37
CA PHE A 86 -13.64 -3.36 -0.74
C PHE A 86 -12.82 -4.62 -0.42
N ALA A 87 -12.28 -4.77 0.79
CA ALA A 87 -11.50 -5.95 1.19
C ALA A 87 -12.42 -7.17 1.32
N TRP A 88 -12.74 -7.77 0.17
CA TRP A 88 -13.41 -9.04 0.11
C TRP A 88 -12.36 -10.15 0.16
N PRO A 89 -12.39 -11.05 1.17
CA PRO A 89 -11.33 -12.04 1.36
C PRO A 89 -11.09 -12.87 0.09
N GLY A 90 -9.82 -12.98 -0.32
CA GLY A 90 -9.36 -13.78 -1.45
C GLY A 90 -9.66 -13.22 -2.85
N LEU A 91 -10.47 -12.17 -2.99
CA LEU A 91 -10.87 -11.65 -4.32
C LEU A 91 -9.77 -10.87 -5.03
N SER A 92 -8.93 -10.18 -4.25
CA SER A 92 -7.75 -9.46 -4.71
C SER A 92 -6.64 -10.37 -5.26
N GLU A 93 -6.62 -11.65 -4.88
CA GLU A 93 -5.62 -12.62 -5.31
C GLU A 93 -5.82 -13.11 -6.74
N TYR A 94 -7.05 -13.00 -7.27
CA TYR A 94 -7.41 -13.50 -8.61
C TYR A 94 -7.19 -12.49 -9.74
N SER A 95 -6.68 -11.29 -9.45
CA SER A 95 -6.48 -10.29 -10.48
C SER A 95 -5.27 -9.39 -10.26
N ASP A 96 -4.57 -9.15 -11.36
CA ASP A 96 -3.48 -8.19 -11.51
C ASP A 96 -3.97 -6.82 -12.01
N LYS A 97 -5.26 -6.68 -12.35
CA LYS A 97 -5.86 -5.44 -12.89
C LYS A 97 -7.01 -4.95 -12.02
N THR A 98 -6.93 -3.69 -11.63
CA THR A 98 -7.97 -3.02 -10.81
C THR A 98 -9.35 -3.10 -11.45
N THR A 99 -9.44 -3.08 -12.79
CA THR A 99 -10.72 -3.20 -13.51
C THR A 99 -11.35 -4.59 -13.41
N ALA A 100 -10.53 -5.64 -13.36
CA ALA A 100 -11.03 -7.01 -13.21
C ALA A 100 -11.37 -7.27 -11.73
N TYR A 101 -10.53 -6.83 -10.79
CA TYR A 101 -10.85 -6.84 -9.36
C TYR A 101 -12.18 -6.11 -9.06
N PHE A 102 -12.36 -4.89 -9.54
CA PHE A 102 -13.58 -4.12 -9.29
C PHE A 102 -14.82 -4.76 -9.92
N LYS A 103 -14.71 -5.41 -11.09
CA LYS A 103 -15.80 -6.20 -11.66
C LYS A 103 -16.20 -7.36 -10.76
N MET A 104 -15.22 -8.10 -10.24
CA MET A 104 -15.50 -9.22 -9.35
C MET A 104 -16.09 -8.75 -8.01
N VAL A 105 -15.65 -7.60 -7.50
CA VAL A 105 -16.28 -6.95 -6.34
C VAL A 105 -17.72 -6.57 -6.65
N LEU A 106 -17.99 -5.92 -7.79
CA LEU A 106 -19.36 -5.60 -8.21
C LEU A 106 -20.24 -6.84 -8.35
N ASP A 107 -19.71 -7.93 -8.92
CA ASP A 107 -20.40 -9.21 -9.04
C ASP A 107 -20.71 -9.82 -7.66
N ALA A 108 -19.76 -9.76 -6.71
CA ALA A 108 -19.94 -10.21 -5.33
C ALA A 108 -20.97 -9.37 -4.55
N TYR A 109 -21.02 -8.05 -4.81
CA TYR A 109 -22.03 -7.14 -4.28
C TYR A 109 -23.38 -7.23 -5.02
N GLY A 110 -23.56 -8.17 -5.97
CA GLY A 110 -24.81 -8.36 -6.69
C GLY A 110 -25.19 -7.21 -7.64
N GLY A 111 -24.19 -6.46 -8.15
CA GLY A 111 -24.40 -5.38 -9.10
C GLY A 111 -24.90 -4.07 -8.49
N GLN A 112 -24.69 -3.84 -7.19
CA GLN A 112 -24.97 -2.55 -6.56
C GLN A 112 -24.11 -1.44 -7.19
N GLY A 113 -24.73 -0.63 -8.04
CA GLY A 113 -24.14 0.60 -8.57
C GLY A 113 -24.20 1.73 -7.54
N PRO A 114 -23.40 2.80 -7.70
CA PRO A 114 -23.47 3.97 -6.83
C PRO A 114 -24.90 4.51 -6.79
N ASN A 115 -25.37 4.83 -5.58
CA ASN A 115 -26.72 5.32 -5.38
C ASN A 115 -26.93 6.59 -6.20
N LYS A 116 -27.88 6.57 -7.15
CA LYS A 116 -28.08 7.66 -8.12
C LYS A 116 -28.63 8.94 -7.49
N ASP A 117 -28.98 8.89 -6.21
CA ASP A 117 -29.59 9.99 -5.46
C ASP A 117 -28.58 10.96 -4.82
N GLU A 118 -27.26 10.74 -4.97
CA GLU A 118 -26.20 11.65 -4.47
C GLU A 118 -25.43 12.37 -5.60
N ARG A 119 -26.11 12.76 -6.68
CA ARG A 119 -25.53 13.61 -7.75
C ARG A 119 -26.12 15.01 -7.77
#